data_AF-A0A7R8UBT5-F1
#
_entry.id   AF-A0A7R8UBT5-F1
#
_cell.length_a   1.000
_cell.length_b   1.000
_cell.length_c   1.000
_cell.angle_alpha   90.00
_cell.angle_beta   90.00
_cell.angle_gamma   90.00
#
_symmetry.space_group_name_H-M   'P 1'
#
loop_
_entity.id
_entity.type
_entity.pdbx_description
1 polymer ?
#
loop_
_entity_poly.entity_id
_entity_poly.type
_entity_poly.pdbx_seq_one_letter_code
_entity_poly.pdbx_strand_id
1 'polypeptide(L)'
;MYFITVNLPKFSFLLEEFQASSHTIVDWNNFLREVLVDWAFQKTCKEKLGGVGKTVEVDEAKLGKRKYNRGRIIEGQWIFGAIERETKKIFVVAVPDRTHETLLSIIVERIEKGTKIISDCWPSYSRLEEYGFIHETVNHSKNFIDPQSGAHTQNIERNWRELRSKIPKYGRKKDHYAGYLAEYMFLRTYPAIRDRVHEMFQAIGQLYNPSGQTGSVGGETEIVGEDIGRRNEEEEEYEEVEIYLDEWCECYE
;
A
#
# COMPACT_ATOMS: atom_id res chain seq x y z
N MET A 1 -7.08 -10.50 15.88
CA MET A 1 -7.59 -11.11 14.62
C MET A 1 -8.79 -10.37 14.00
N TYR A 2 -9.71 -9.79 14.79
CA TYR A 2 -10.90 -9.09 14.29
C TYR A 2 -10.67 -7.88 13.38
N PHE A 3 -9.47 -7.28 13.44
CA PHE A 3 -9.05 -6.19 12.56
C PHE A 3 -9.21 -6.50 11.06
N ILE A 4 -8.95 -7.73 10.64
CA ILE A 4 -9.03 -8.15 9.22
C ILE A 4 -10.33 -8.90 8.88
N THR A 5 -11.12 -9.29 9.88
CA THR A 5 -12.31 -10.16 9.69
C THR A 5 -13.64 -9.42 9.78
N VAL A 6 -13.71 -8.24 10.41
CA VAL A 6 -14.96 -7.49 10.62
C VAL A 6 -15.05 -6.28 9.69
N ASN A 7 -16.18 -6.07 9.01
CA ASN A 7 -16.41 -4.85 8.22
C ASN A 7 -16.68 -3.65 9.16
N LEU A 8 -16.32 -2.44 8.73
CA LEU A 8 -16.53 -1.22 9.54
C LEU A 8 -18.01 -1.01 9.91
N PRO A 9 -18.30 -0.46 11.11
CA PRO A 9 -17.35 0.02 12.12
C PRO A 9 -16.82 -1.10 13.04
N LYS A 10 -15.50 -1.30 13.04
CA LYS A 10 -14.79 -2.34 13.82
C LYS A 10 -14.66 -1.98 15.31
N PHE A 11 -14.66 -0.68 15.63
CA PHE A 11 -14.19 -0.17 16.92
C PHE A 11 -15.15 -0.45 18.09
N SER A 12 -16.46 -0.24 17.90
CA SER A 12 -17.46 -0.51 18.94
C SER A 12 -17.56 -1.99 19.27
N PHE A 13 -17.51 -2.85 18.26
CA PHE A 13 -17.49 -4.30 18.44
C PHE A 13 -16.26 -4.76 19.24
N LEU A 14 -15.07 -4.25 18.92
CA LEU A 14 -13.85 -4.60 19.64
C LEU A 14 -13.88 -4.17 21.12
N LEU A 15 -14.45 -2.99 21.41
CA LEU A 15 -14.61 -2.50 22.79
C LEU A 15 -15.51 -3.41 23.62
N GLU A 16 -16.63 -3.82 23.05
CA GLU A 16 -17.62 -4.68 23.72
C GLU A 16 -17.09 -6.10 23.93
N GLU A 17 -16.43 -6.68 22.93
CA GLU A 17 -15.98 -8.07 22.98
C GLU A 17 -14.76 -8.27 23.89
N PHE A 18 -13.76 -7.38 23.78
CA PHE A 18 -12.49 -7.54 24.51
C PHE A 18 -12.50 -6.88 25.89
N GLN A 19 -13.50 -6.05 26.20
CA GLN A 19 -13.55 -5.22 27.41
C GLN A 19 -12.25 -4.43 27.62
N ALA A 20 -11.56 -4.11 26.52
CA ALA A 20 -10.29 -3.40 26.52
C ALA A 20 -10.51 -1.89 26.43
N SER A 21 -9.50 -1.11 26.83
CA SER A 21 -9.56 0.34 26.70
C SER A 21 -9.54 0.77 25.22
N SER A 22 -10.13 1.92 24.93
CA SER A 22 -10.06 2.55 23.61
C SER A 22 -8.62 2.72 23.12
N HIS A 23 -7.71 3.10 24.00
CA HIS A 23 -6.29 3.27 23.71
C HIS A 23 -5.66 1.96 23.27
N THR A 24 -5.82 0.90 24.06
CA THR A 24 -5.30 -0.44 23.74
C THR A 24 -5.76 -0.94 22.37
N ILE A 25 -7.02 -0.69 22.01
CA ILE A 25 -7.56 -1.09 20.70
C ILE A 25 -6.96 -0.25 19.57
N VAL A 26 -6.74 1.04 19.79
CA VAL A 26 -6.08 1.91 18.79
C VAL A 26 -4.65 1.44 18.56
N ASP A 27 -3.89 1.22 19.63
CA ASP A 27 -2.49 0.80 19.57
C ASP A 27 -2.36 -0.56 18.86
N TRP A 28 -3.21 -1.53 19.23
CA TRP A 28 -3.25 -2.83 18.56
C TRP A 28 -3.58 -2.72 17.06
N ASN A 29 -4.49 -1.81 16.67
CA ASN A 29 -4.78 -1.60 15.26
C ASN A 29 -3.64 -0.90 14.52
N ASN A 30 -2.84 -0.07 15.19
CA ASN A 30 -1.68 0.58 14.59
C ASN A 30 -0.55 -0.43 14.39
N PHE A 31 -0.26 -1.26 15.39
CA PHE A 31 0.66 -2.40 15.26
C PHE A 31 0.31 -3.30 14.07
N LEU A 32 -0.96 -3.67 13.93
CA LEU A 32 -1.39 -4.49 12.78
C LEU A 32 -1.27 -3.74 11.45
N ARG A 33 -1.32 -2.40 11.43
CA ARG A 33 -1.08 -1.63 10.19
C ARG A 33 0.38 -1.58 9.84
N GLU A 34 1.28 -1.49 10.81
CA GLU A 34 2.74 -1.55 10.58
C GLU A 34 3.11 -2.89 9.92
N VAL A 35 2.60 -4.00 10.44
CA VAL A 35 2.74 -5.33 9.81
C VAL A 35 2.25 -5.31 8.36
N LEU A 36 1.12 -4.66 8.09
CA LEU A 36 0.59 -4.58 6.73
C LEU A 36 1.41 -3.67 5.81
N VAL A 37 2.03 -2.62 6.35
CA VAL A 37 2.93 -1.75 5.59
C VAL A 37 4.15 -2.55 5.13
N ASP A 38 4.78 -3.30 6.04
CA ASP A 38 5.90 -4.18 5.69
C ASP A 38 5.48 -5.25 4.68
N TRP A 39 4.36 -5.94 4.91
CA TRP A 39 3.80 -6.89 3.95
C TRP A 39 3.61 -6.27 2.55
N ALA A 40 3.04 -5.05 2.50
CA ALA A 40 2.80 -4.37 1.24
C ALA A 40 4.12 -4.01 0.54
N PHE A 41 5.12 -3.55 1.29
CA PHE A 41 6.46 -3.26 0.78
C PHE A 41 7.10 -4.51 0.19
N GLN A 42 7.21 -5.60 0.96
CA GLN A 42 7.78 -6.86 0.52
C GLN A 42 7.07 -7.41 -0.73
N LYS A 43 5.74 -7.30 -0.76
CA LYS A 43 4.95 -7.71 -1.91
C LYS A 43 5.29 -6.91 -3.16
N THR A 44 5.39 -5.58 -3.04
CA THR A 44 5.74 -4.71 -4.17
C THR A 44 7.18 -4.86 -4.64
N CYS A 45 8.11 -5.23 -3.74
CA CYS A 45 9.49 -5.52 -4.13
C CYS A 45 9.61 -6.86 -4.89
N LYS A 46 8.78 -7.85 -4.54
CA LYS A 46 8.80 -9.19 -5.16
C LYS A 46 8.03 -9.25 -6.48
N GLU A 47 6.96 -8.48 -6.63
CA GLU A 47 6.06 -8.55 -7.78
C GLU A 47 5.80 -7.18 -8.41
N LYS A 48 6.27 -7.00 -9.65
CA LYS A 48 5.86 -5.88 -10.51
C LYS A 48 4.52 -6.16 -11.18
N LEU A 49 3.77 -5.10 -11.47
CA LEU A 49 2.56 -5.18 -12.30
C LEU A 49 2.90 -5.21 -13.79
N GLY A 50 2.01 -5.81 -14.58
CA GLY A 50 2.07 -5.74 -16.03
C GLY A 50 3.03 -6.75 -16.66
N GLY A 51 3.68 -6.35 -17.74
CA GLY A 51 4.50 -7.15 -18.63
C GLY A 51 4.05 -7.04 -20.08
N VAL A 52 4.79 -7.66 -20.98
CA VAL A 52 4.47 -7.67 -22.42
C VAL A 52 3.07 -8.26 -22.62
N GLY A 53 2.21 -7.51 -23.32
CA GLY A 53 0.81 -7.90 -23.58
C GLY A 53 -0.15 -7.66 -22.41
N LYS A 54 0.29 -7.01 -21.33
CA LYS A 54 -0.56 -6.58 -20.22
C LYS A 54 -0.88 -5.10 -20.28
N THR A 55 -2.03 -4.75 -19.69
CA THR A 55 -2.50 -3.37 -19.63
C THR A 55 -2.65 -2.90 -18.19
N VAL A 56 -2.02 -1.78 -17.85
CA VAL A 56 -2.09 -1.18 -16.52
C VAL A 56 -2.69 0.22 -16.62
N GLU A 57 -3.76 0.48 -15.88
CA GLU A 57 -4.31 1.83 -15.71
C GLU A 57 -3.60 2.50 -14.53
N VAL A 58 -3.14 3.74 -14.71
CA VAL A 58 -2.49 4.55 -13.66
C VAL A 58 -3.21 5.88 -13.49
N ASP A 59 -3.29 6.38 -12.26
CA ASP A 59 -3.98 7.63 -11.92
C ASP A 59 -3.55 8.16 -10.54
N GLU A 60 -3.76 9.45 -10.32
CA GLU A 60 -3.51 10.16 -9.07
C GLU A 60 -4.82 10.58 -8.41
N ALA A 61 -4.90 10.40 -7.09
CA ALA A 61 -6.03 10.90 -6.32
C ALA A 61 -5.55 11.70 -5.10
N LYS A 62 -6.39 12.64 -4.65
CA LYS A 62 -6.16 13.35 -3.38
C LYS A 62 -7.16 12.90 -2.32
N LEU A 63 -6.64 12.40 -1.20
CA LEU A 63 -7.40 12.10 0.01
C LEU A 63 -7.51 13.38 0.87
N GLY A 64 -8.59 13.50 1.64
CA GLY A 64 -8.79 14.69 2.49
C GLY A 64 -9.18 15.97 1.74
N LYS A 65 -9.65 15.88 0.49
CA LYS A 65 -10.19 17.03 -0.26
C LYS A 65 -11.50 17.52 0.34
N ARG A 66 -11.70 18.84 0.37
CA ARG A 66 -12.97 19.47 0.76
C ARG A 66 -14.12 19.03 -0.15
N LYS A 67 -15.28 18.74 0.43
CA LYS A 67 -16.52 18.60 -0.33
C LYS A 67 -16.95 20.00 -0.80
N TYR A 68 -17.08 20.19 -2.11
CA TYR A 68 -17.49 21.47 -2.74
C TYR A 68 -16.59 22.68 -2.41
N ASN A 69 -15.31 22.47 -2.08
CA ASN A 69 -14.39 23.53 -1.63
C ASN A 69 -14.88 24.33 -0.40
N ARG A 70 -15.87 23.83 0.35
CA ARG A 70 -16.43 24.48 1.55
C ARG A 70 -15.95 23.77 2.82
N GLY A 71 -15.87 24.52 3.93
CA GLY A 71 -15.50 24.00 5.26
C GLY A 71 -14.01 24.13 5.60
N ARG A 72 -13.54 23.41 6.63
CA ARG A 72 -12.16 23.44 7.15
C ARG A 72 -11.11 23.15 6.06
N ILE A 73 -9.97 23.86 6.05
CA ILE A 73 -8.81 23.48 5.21
C ILE A 73 -8.23 22.20 5.83
N ILE A 74 -8.16 21.14 5.05
CA ILE A 74 -7.46 19.92 5.42
C ILE A 74 -6.30 19.79 4.46
N GLU A 75 -5.09 19.66 5.00
CA GLU A 75 -3.93 19.29 4.23
C GLU A 75 -4.11 17.84 3.76
N GLY A 76 -4.55 17.68 2.51
CA GLY A 76 -4.85 16.37 1.95
C GLY A 76 -3.60 15.64 1.48
N GLN A 77 -3.62 14.31 1.55
CA GLN A 77 -2.56 13.44 1.07
C GLN A 77 -2.75 13.11 -0.42
N TRP A 78 -1.72 13.30 -1.24
CA TRP A 78 -1.70 12.75 -2.60
C TRP A 78 -1.40 11.26 -2.54
N ILE A 79 -2.11 10.52 -3.37
CA ILE A 79 -1.88 9.10 -3.58
C ILE A 79 -1.76 8.84 -5.07
N PHE A 80 -0.92 7.88 -5.42
CA PHE A 80 -0.78 7.35 -6.76
C PHE A 80 -1.09 5.85 -6.73
N GLY A 81 -1.64 5.31 -7.80
CA GLY A 81 -1.79 3.88 -7.90
C GLY A 81 -1.96 3.39 -9.31
N ALA A 82 -1.97 2.08 -9.41
CA ALA A 82 -2.06 1.37 -10.66
C ALA A 82 -2.95 0.13 -10.50
N ILE A 83 -3.65 -0.25 -11.57
CA ILE A 83 -4.41 -1.49 -11.66
C ILE A 83 -4.14 -2.21 -12.97
N GLU A 84 -3.70 -3.46 -12.87
CA GLU A 84 -3.60 -4.35 -14.03
C GLU A 84 -5.01 -4.79 -14.44
N ARG A 85 -5.39 -4.59 -15.71
CA ARG A 85 -6.75 -4.86 -16.18
C ARG A 85 -7.09 -6.34 -16.13
N GLU A 86 -6.13 -7.20 -16.47
CA GLU A 86 -6.31 -8.63 -16.66
C GLU A 86 -6.43 -9.36 -15.32
N THR A 87 -5.50 -9.11 -14.39
CA THR A 87 -5.46 -9.80 -13.09
C THR A 87 -6.21 -9.05 -12.00
N LYS A 88 -6.54 -7.78 -12.23
CA LYS A 88 -7.04 -6.84 -11.23
C LYS A 88 -6.08 -6.63 -10.05
N LYS A 89 -4.80 -7.02 -10.14
CA LYS A 89 -3.78 -6.66 -9.14
C LYS A 89 -3.59 -5.14 -9.10
N ILE A 90 -3.26 -4.61 -7.93
CA ILE A 90 -3.07 -3.17 -7.71
C ILE A 90 -1.86 -2.89 -6.84
N PHE A 91 -1.34 -1.67 -6.95
CA PHE A 91 -0.63 -1.02 -5.86
C PHE A 91 -1.21 0.39 -5.66
N VAL A 92 -1.16 0.88 -4.42
CA VAL A 92 -1.51 2.26 -4.06
C VAL A 92 -0.48 2.77 -3.07
N VAL A 93 0.05 3.95 -3.32
CA VAL A 93 1.09 4.59 -2.50
C VAL A 93 0.72 6.02 -2.16
N ALA A 94 1.13 6.46 -0.98
CA ALA A 94 1.14 7.87 -0.64
C ALA A 94 2.35 8.52 -1.32
N VAL A 95 2.13 9.68 -1.93
CA VAL A 95 3.19 10.45 -2.61
C VAL A 95 3.18 11.89 -2.09
N PRO A 96 4.34 12.54 -1.98
CA PRO A 96 4.41 13.94 -1.55
C PRO A 96 3.72 14.87 -2.56
N ASP A 97 3.88 14.59 -3.84
CA ASP A 97 3.34 15.36 -4.95
C ASP A 97 3.03 14.47 -6.17
N ARG A 98 2.57 15.12 -7.26
CA ARG A 98 2.26 14.50 -8.56
C ARG A 98 3.18 15.00 -9.67
N THR A 99 4.44 15.28 -9.31
CA THR A 99 5.46 15.69 -10.28
C THR A 99 5.79 14.53 -11.22
N HIS A 100 6.41 14.86 -12.35
CA HIS A 100 6.81 13.86 -13.33
C HIS A 100 7.80 12.87 -12.72
N GLU A 101 8.77 13.38 -11.98
CA GLU A 101 9.88 12.65 -11.37
C GLU A 101 9.37 11.64 -10.33
N THR A 102 8.50 12.10 -9.42
CA THR A 102 7.89 11.25 -8.39
C THR A 102 7.09 10.11 -9.03
N LEU A 103 6.21 10.40 -9.99
CA LEU A 103 5.34 9.37 -10.57
C LEU A 103 6.12 8.39 -11.45
N LEU A 104 7.05 8.91 -12.25
CA LEU A 104 7.87 8.11 -13.14
C LEU A 104 8.76 7.11 -12.38
N SER A 105 9.41 7.56 -11.29
CA SER A 105 10.24 6.67 -10.46
C SER A 105 9.43 5.48 -9.94
N ILE A 106 8.23 5.73 -9.41
CA ILE A 106 7.33 4.69 -8.92
C ILE A 106 6.89 3.75 -10.05
N ILE A 107 6.56 4.27 -11.24
CA ILE A 107 6.18 3.47 -12.40
C ILE A 107 7.31 2.54 -12.82
N VAL A 108 8.53 3.05 -12.97
CA VAL A 108 9.71 2.26 -13.39
C VAL A 108 10.06 1.20 -12.34
N GLU A 109 9.92 1.52 -11.07
CA GLU A 109 10.14 0.58 -9.98
C GLU A 109 9.09 -0.54 -9.98
N ARG A 110 7.80 -0.22 -10.18
CA ARG A 110 6.68 -1.13 -9.85
C ARG A 110 5.95 -1.73 -11.04
N ILE A 111 6.22 -1.27 -12.26
CA ILE A 111 5.59 -1.76 -13.49
C ILE A 111 6.68 -2.33 -14.40
N GLU A 112 6.42 -3.52 -14.93
CA GLU A 112 7.36 -4.22 -15.81
C GLU A 112 7.46 -3.53 -17.17
N LYS A 113 8.64 -3.52 -17.79
CA LYS A 113 8.82 -2.90 -19.11
C LYS A 113 8.03 -3.65 -20.19
N GLY A 114 7.68 -2.95 -21.26
CA GLY A 114 6.82 -3.47 -22.32
C GLY A 114 5.32 -3.52 -21.97
N THR A 115 4.95 -3.07 -20.76
CA THR A 115 3.55 -2.89 -20.36
C THR A 115 2.90 -1.77 -21.15
N LYS A 116 1.63 -1.97 -21.53
CA LYS A 116 0.77 -0.89 -21.99
C LYS A 116 0.20 -0.13 -20.79
N ILE A 117 0.60 1.13 -20.63
CA ILE A 117 0.10 2.02 -19.58
C ILE A 117 -1.00 2.90 -20.16
N ILE A 118 -2.14 2.94 -19.46
CA ILE A 118 -3.25 3.85 -19.75
C ILE A 118 -3.31 4.90 -18.64
N SER A 119 -3.22 6.18 -18.99
CA SER A 119 -3.34 7.29 -18.04
C SER A 119 -4.22 8.40 -18.58
N ASP A 120 -4.56 9.37 -17.75
CA ASP A 120 -5.10 10.66 -18.20
C ASP A 120 -4.06 11.42 -19.04
N CYS A 121 -4.50 12.44 -19.80
CA CYS A 121 -3.63 13.33 -20.58
C CYS A 121 -2.75 14.27 -19.72
N TRP A 122 -2.25 13.80 -18.57
CA TRP A 122 -1.43 14.58 -17.67
C TRP A 122 0.03 14.67 -18.19
N PRO A 123 0.66 15.87 -18.25
CA PRO A 123 2.01 16.04 -18.82
C PRO A 123 3.10 15.19 -18.17
N SER A 124 2.97 14.90 -16.87
CA SER A 124 3.82 13.98 -16.11
C SER A 124 3.92 12.57 -16.69
N TYR A 125 3.10 12.17 -17.65
CA TYR A 125 3.20 10.86 -18.31
C TYR A 125 3.88 10.90 -19.68
N SER A 126 4.26 12.08 -20.17
CA SER A 126 4.73 12.28 -21.56
C SER A 126 5.98 11.49 -21.96
N ARG A 127 6.83 11.08 -21.00
CA ARG A 127 8.09 10.38 -21.28
C ARG A 127 8.04 8.88 -21.06
N LEU A 128 6.88 8.28 -20.80
CA LEU A 128 6.79 6.85 -20.49
C LEU A 128 7.39 5.95 -21.59
N GLU A 129 7.27 6.36 -22.85
CA GLU A 129 7.84 5.63 -23.99
C GLU A 129 9.37 5.53 -23.93
N GLU A 130 10.06 6.55 -23.41
CA GLU A 130 11.52 6.56 -23.25
C GLU A 130 12.01 5.49 -22.25
N TYR A 131 11.14 5.06 -21.34
CA TYR A 131 11.44 4.06 -20.31
C TYR A 131 11.02 2.64 -20.69
N GLY A 132 10.54 2.45 -21.93
CA GLY A 132 10.16 1.15 -22.48
C GLY A 132 8.71 0.75 -22.20
N PHE A 133 7.83 1.72 -21.95
CA PHE A 133 6.39 1.50 -21.84
C PHE A 133 5.68 1.88 -23.13
N ILE A 134 4.51 1.27 -23.37
CA ILE A 134 3.60 1.71 -24.43
C ILE A 134 2.57 2.60 -23.77
N HIS A 135 2.44 3.86 -24.19
CA HIS A 135 1.57 4.82 -23.51
C HIS A 135 0.31 5.13 -24.33
N GLU A 136 -0.85 4.93 -23.72
CA GLU A 136 -2.13 5.39 -24.24
C GLU A 136 -2.75 6.40 -23.27
N THR A 137 -3.25 7.51 -23.81
CA THR A 137 -3.89 8.56 -22.99
C THR A 137 -5.39 8.58 -23.18
N VAL A 138 -6.13 8.80 -22.09
CA VAL A 138 -7.58 9.04 -22.12
C VAL A 138 -7.86 10.52 -21.89
N ASN A 139 -8.61 11.12 -22.82
CA ASN A 139 -9.01 12.51 -22.69
C ASN A 139 -10.39 12.62 -22.00
N HIS A 140 -10.37 12.72 -20.67
CA HIS A 140 -11.56 12.84 -19.83
C HIS A 140 -12.42 14.09 -20.10
N SER A 141 -11.89 15.10 -20.81
CA SER A 141 -12.68 16.28 -21.20
C SER A 141 -13.49 16.09 -22.49
N LYS A 142 -13.14 15.09 -23.29
CA LYS A 142 -13.77 14.84 -24.61
C LYS A 142 -14.55 13.54 -24.65
N ASN A 143 -14.04 12.45 -24.08
CA ASN A 143 -14.68 11.14 -24.13
C ASN A 143 -14.43 10.32 -22.84
N PHE A 144 -15.43 9.59 -22.35
CA PHE A 144 -15.31 8.65 -21.20
C PHE A 144 -14.65 7.31 -21.56
N ILE A 145 -14.58 7.03 -22.86
CA ILE A 145 -13.92 5.90 -23.50
C ILE A 145 -13.30 6.48 -24.77
N ASP A 146 -12.01 6.28 -24.99
CA ASP A 146 -11.39 6.74 -26.23
C ASP A 146 -12.05 6.02 -27.44
N PRO A 147 -12.64 6.74 -28.41
CA PRO A 147 -13.40 6.10 -29.49
C PRO A 147 -12.56 5.27 -30.47
N GLN A 148 -11.24 5.49 -30.52
CA GLN A 148 -10.33 4.81 -31.45
C GLN A 148 -9.59 3.64 -30.80
N SER A 149 -9.16 3.80 -29.56
CA SER A 149 -8.41 2.78 -28.81
C SER A 149 -9.28 1.98 -27.83
N GLY A 150 -10.44 2.49 -27.44
CA GLY A 150 -11.27 1.91 -26.37
C GLY A 150 -10.67 2.10 -24.97
N ALA A 151 -9.60 2.90 -24.83
CA ALA A 151 -8.91 3.14 -23.58
C ALA A 151 -9.81 3.89 -22.57
N HIS A 152 -9.70 3.53 -21.29
CA HIS A 152 -10.43 4.16 -20.18
C HIS A 152 -9.72 3.91 -18.84
N THR A 153 -9.92 4.77 -17.85
CA THR A 153 -9.37 4.63 -16.47
C THR A 153 -10.45 4.24 -15.45
N GLN A 154 -11.59 3.70 -15.91
CA GLN A 154 -12.74 3.40 -15.04
C GLN A 154 -12.44 2.40 -13.91
N ASN A 155 -11.50 1.46 -14.10
CA ASN A 155 -11.19 0.49 -13.05
C ASN A 155 -10.49 1.19 -11.88
N ILE A 156 -9.55 2.09 -12.18
CA ILE A 156 -8.83 2.85 -11.14
C ILE A 156 -9.72 3.91 -10.48
N GLU A 157 -10.59 4.59 -11.23
CA GLU A 157 -11.57 5.53 -10.66
C GLU A 157 -12.53 4.82 -9.67
N ARG A 158 -13.00 3.62 -10.03
CA ARG A 158 -13.81 2.80 -9.13
C ARG A 158 -13.01 2.40 -7.90
N ASN A 159 -11.75 2.00 -8.07
CA ASN A 159 -10.85 1.66 -6.97
C ASN A 159 -10.72 2.82 -5.97
N TRP A 160 -10.59 4.05 -6.45
CA TRP A 160 -10.56 5.23 -5.58
C TRP A 160 -11.81 5.45 -4.76
N ARG A 161 -12.98 5.09 -5.29
CA ARG A 161 -14.24 5.17 -4.55
C ARG A 161 -14.26 4.12 -3.43
N GLU A 162 -13.83 2.90 -3.73
CA GLU A 162 -13.76 1.80 -2.78
C GLU A 162 -12.74 2.11 -1.67
N LEU A 163 -11.52 2.52 -2.00
CA LEU A 163 -10.49 2.93 -1.05
C LEU A 163 -11.00 4.03 -0.10
N ARG A 164 -11.58 5.11 -0.63
CA ARG A 164 -12.11 6.21 0.19
C ARG A 164 -13.20 5.76 1.16
N SER A 165 -13.95 4.72 0.84
CA SER A 165 -14.97 4.16 1.74
C SER A 165 -14.40 3.39 2.92
N LYS A 166 -13.15 2.89 2.80
CA LYS A 166 -12.46 2.10 3.82
C LYS A 166 -11.60 2.95 4.75
N ILE A 167 -11.26 4.17 4.35
CA ILE A 167 -10.49 5.09 5.19
C ILE A 167 -11.39 5.71 6.28
N PRO A 168 -10.96 5.74 7.55
CA PRO A 168 -11.70 6.38 8.64
C PRO A 168 -12.04 7.84 8.35
N LYS A 169 -13.24 8.27 8.76
CA LYS A 169 -13.71 9.66 8.55
C LYS A 169 -12.99 10.70 9.44
N TYR A 170 -12.58 10.29 10.64
CA TYR A 170 -12.02 11.14 11.69
C TYR A 170 -10.67 10.58 12.17
N GLY A 171 -9.88 11.39 12.90
CA GLY A 171 -8.61 10.95 13.49
C GLY A 171 -7.47 10.71 12.51
N ARG A 172 -7.50 11.35 11.33
CA ARG A 172 -6.50 11.18 10.28
C ARG A 172 -5.31 12.10 10.52
N LYS A 173 -4.11 11.51 10.55
CA LYS A 173 -2.82 12.18 10.43
C LYS A 173 -2.15 11.71 9.13
N LYS A 174 -1.16 12.46 8.63
CA LYS A 174 -0.45 12.09 7.40
C LYS A 174 0.22 10.72 7.54
N ASP A 175 0.84 10.50 8.68
CA ASP A 175 1.62 9.29 9.01
C ASP A 175 0.76 8.02 8.99
N HIS A 176 -0.55 8.14 9.21
CA HIS A 176 -1.45 6.98 9.20
C HIS A 176 -1.82 6.51 7.78
N TYR A 177 -1.58 7.33 6.73
CA TYR A 177 -2.05 6.98 5.39
C TYR A 177 -1.38 5.71 4.85
N ALA A 178 -0.08 5.51 5.08
CA ALA A 178 0.61 4.29 4.66
C ALA A 178 -0.11 3.04 5.20
N GLY A 179 -0.41 3.03 6.51
CA GLY A 179 -1.17 1.96 7.15
C GLY A 179 -2.57 1.75 6.58
N TYR A 180 -3.31 2.81 6.28
CA TYR A 180 -4.65 2.68 5.66
C TYR A 180 -4.61 2.15 4.22
N LEU A 181 -3.60 2.54 3.44
CA LEU A 181 -3.40 2.05 2.07
C LEU A 181 -3.00 0.58 2.08
N ALA A 182 -2.08 0.20 2.96
CA ALA A 182 -1.65 -1.18 3.16
C ALA A 182 -2.82 -2.07 3.63
N GLU A 183 -3.61 -1.62 4.61
CA GLU A 183 -4.83 -2.31 5.07
C GLU A 183 -5.79 -2.57 3.90
N TYR A 184 -6.02 -1.56 3.07
CA TYR A 184 -6.88 -1.70 1.89
C TYR A 184 -6.33 -2.70 0.87
N MET A 185 -5.04 -2.62 0.53
CA MET A 185 -4.38 -3.53 -0.41
C MET A 185 -4.45 -4.98 0.07
N PHE A 186 -4.21 -5.22 1.36
CA PHE A 186 -4.28 -6.53 1.98
C PHE A 186 -5.68 -7.13 1.89
N LEU A 187 -6.70 -6.38 2.34
CA LEU A 187 -8.09 -6.84 2.33
C LEU A 187 -8.63 -7.11 0.92
N ARG A 188 -8.13 -6.36 -0.07
CA ARG A 188 -8.49 -6.55 -1.47
C ARG A 188 -7.79 -7.76 -2.10
N THR A 189 -6.54 -8.00 -1.72
CA THR A 189 -5.77 -9.16 -2.17
C THR A 189 -6.40 -10.46 -1.66
N TYR A 190 -6.82 -10.47 -0.39
CA TYR A 190 -7.37 -11.66 0.27
C TYR A 190 -8.84 -11.42 0.59
N PRO A 191 -9.78 -11.66 -0.34
CA PRO A 191 -11.20 -11.43 -0.10
C PRO A 191 -11.79 -12.41 0.92
N ALA A 192 -11.28 -13.65 0.99
CA ALA A 192 -11.73 -14.65 1.93
C ALA A 192 -11.08 -14.45 3.31
N ILE A 193 -11.90 -14.58 4.37
CA ILE A 193 -11.45 -14.39 5.76
C ILE A 193 -10.34 -15.38 6.14
N ARG A 194 -10.45 -16.64 5.69
CA ARG A 194 -9.46 -17.69 5.97
C ARG A 194 -8.06 -17.27 5.49
N ASP A 195 -7.98 -16.78 4.27
CA ASP A 195 -6.71 -16.38 3.64
C ASP A 195 -6.12 -15.17 4.36
N ARG A 196 -6.96 -14.19 4.73
CA ARG A 196 -6.51 -13.02 5.51
C ARG A 196 -5.83 -13.42 6.82
N VAL A 197 -6.41 -14.36 7.55
CA VAL A 197 -5.86 -14.78 8.85
C VAL A 197 -4.52 -15.47 8.65
N HIS A 198 -4.43 -16.37 7.68
CA HIS A 198 -3.20 -17.08 7.36
C HIS A 198 -2.07 -16.13 6.97
N GLU A 199 -2.34 -15.25 6.00
CA GLU A 199 -1.36 -14.32 5.44
C GLU A 199 -0.94 -13.25 6.45
N MET A 200 -1.86 -12.83 7.34
CA MET A 200 -1.52 -11.93 8.44
C MET A 200 -0.53 -12.59 9.40
N PHE A 201 -0.73 -13.85 9.78
CA PHE A 201 0.23 -14.54 10.66
C PHE A 201 1.59 -14.74 9.99
N GLN A 202 1.61 -15.02 8.68
CA GLN A 202 2.86 -15.06 7.92
C GLN A 202 3.56 -13.71 7.91
N ALA A 203 2.84 -12.61 7.66
CA ALA A 203 3.40 -11.27 7.69
C ALA A 203 3.95 -10.90 9.08
N ILE A 204 3.22 -11.22 10.16
CA ILE A 204 3.70 -11.03 11.54
C ILE A 204 4.99 -11.82 11.77
N GLY A 205 5.02 -13.10 11.39
CA GLY A 205 6.18 -13.95 11.57
C GLY A 205 7.38 -13.54 10.74
N GLN A 206 7.16 -12.88 9.60
CA GLN A 206 8.23 -12.31 8.77
C GLN A 206 8.81 -11.04 9.39
N LEU A 207 7.95 -10.13 9.87
CA LEU A 207 8.39 -8.86 10.47
C LEU A 207 9.09 -9.08 11.82
N TYR A 208 8.54 -9.95 12.67
CA TYR A 208 9.05 -10.22 14.01
C TYR A 208 9.78 -11.56 14.11
N ASN A 209 10.53 -11.94 13.06
CA ASN A 209 11.27 -13.20 13.09
C ASN A 209 12.43 -13.12 14.11
N PRO A 210 12.35 -13.81 15.27
CA PRO A 210 13.37 -13.70 16.32
C PRO A 210 14.73 -14.31 15.92
N SER A 211 14.83 -14.94 14.76
CA SER A 211 16.05 -15.58 14.27
C SER A 211 16.90 -14.70 13.35
N GLY A 212 16.52 -13.44 13.08
CA GLY A 212 17.37 -12.43 12.43
C GLY A 212 17.81 -12.72 10.98
N GLN A 213 17.34 -13.80 10.35
CA GLN A 213 17.76 -14.14 8.99
C GLN A 213 16.81 -13.54 7.95
N THR A 214 17.16 -12.36 7.44
CA THR A 214 16.70 -11.91 6.12
C THR A 214 17.32 -12.84 5.06
N GLY A 215 16.48 -13.43 4.20
CA GLY A 215 16.74 -14.75 3.64
C GLY A 215 17.88 -14.90 2.61
N SER A 216 18.49 -16.09 2.60
CA SER A 216 19.03 -16.73 1.38
C SER A 216 18.98 -18.27 1.46
N VAL A 217 18.50 -18.86 0.36
CA VAL A 217 18.57 -20.23 -0.19
C VAL A 217 19.14 -21.40 0.65
N GLY A 218 18.32 -22.47 0.73
CA GLY A 218 18.67 -23.89 0.52
C GLY A 218 19.99 -24.47 1.06
N GLY A 219 19.86 -25.43 1.98
CA GLY A 219 20.91 -26.36 2.36
C GLY A 219 20.56 -27.10 3.65
N GLU A 220 20.48 -28.43 3.59
CA GLU A 220 20.38 -29.31 4.76
C GLU A 220 21.65 -29.20 5.62
N THR A 221 21.51 -29.16 6.94
CA THR A 221 22.34 -29.79 8.01
C THR A 221 21.90 -29.19 9.35
N GLU A 222 21.24 -29.95 10.21
CA GLU A 222 21.77 -30.90 11.20
C GLU A 222 21.72 -30.26 12.60
N ILE A 223 20.91 -30.89 13.46
CA ILE A 223 20.52 -30.38 14.77
C ILE A 223 21.64 -30.70 15.76
N VAL A 224 22.23 -29.69 16.40
CA VAL A 224 22.96 -29.86 17.65
C VAL A 224 22.42 -28.82 18.64
N GLY A 225 21.78 -29.32 19.69
CA GLY A 225 21.25 -28.49 20.76
C GLY A 225 22.34 -28.10 21.75
N GLU A 226 22.23 -26.91 22.31
CA GLU A 226 22.78 -26.60 23.64
C GLU A 226 22.06 -25.40 24.28
N ASP A 227 22.26 -25.31 25.59
CA ASP A 227 21.30 -24.93 26.62
C ASP A 227 21.03 -23.43 26.85
N ILE A 228 19.95 -23.22 27.60
CA ILE A 228 19.33 -21.96 28.03
C ILE A 228 20.27 -21.08 28.87
N GLY A 229 20.47 -19.82 28.46
CA GLY A 229 21.12 -18.76 29.22
C GLY A 229 20.35 -17.44 29.15
N ARG A 230 19.50 -17.19 30.15
CA ARG A 230 18.71 -15.96 30.35
C ARG A 230 19.65 -14.76 30.60
N ARG A 231 19.60 -13.71 29.77
CA ARG A 231 20.10 -12.37 30.11
C ARG A 231 19.32 -11.28 29.37
N ASN A 232 19.02 -10.22 30.08
CA ASN A 232 18.10 -9.14 29.72
C ASN A 232 18.74 -8.18 28.72
N GLU A 233 18.09 -7.95 27.58
CA GLU A 233 18.35 -6.87 26.61
C GLU A 233 16.98 -6.37 26.10
N GLU A 234 16.24 -5.68 26.96
CA GLU A 234 15.05 -4.90 26.59
C GLU A 234 15.41 -3.44 26.87
N GLU A 235 16.12 -2.77 25.95
CA GLU A 235 16.19 -1.29 25.88
C GLU A 235 16.93 -0.77 24.62
N GLU A 236 17.67 -1.60 23.86
CA GLU A 236 18.37 -1.16 22.63
C GLU A 236 17.57 -1.34 21.32
N GLU A 237 16.51 -2.15 21.31
CA GLU A 237 15.74 -2.46 20.08
C GLU A 237 14.78 -1.31 19.66
N TYR A 238 14.50 -0.36 20.55
CA TYR A 238 13.60 0.76 20.27
C TYR A 238 14.27 1.95 19.55
N GLU A 239 15.60 2.09 19.63
CA GLU A 239 16.33 3.13 18.89
C GLU A 239 16.56 2.72 17.42
N GLU A 240 16.67 1.43 17.11
CA GLU A 240 16.98 0.95 15.75
C GLU A 240 15.79 1.08 14.77
N VAL A 241 14.55 1.07 15.29
CA VAL A 241 13.32 1.25 14.49
C VAL A 241 13.05 2.73 14.17
N GLU A 242 13.51 3.66 15.00
CA GLU A 242 13.39 5.12 14.74
C GLU A 242 14.30 5.55 13.57
N ILE A 243 15.47 4.91 13.42
CA ILE A 243 16.43 5.17 12.34
C ILE A 243 15.83 4.85 10.95
N TYR A 244 15.02 3.80 10.83
CA TYR A 244 14.40 3.40 9.56
C TYR A 244 13.27 4.35 9.10
N LEU A 245 12.66 5.11 10.02
CA LEU A 245 11.65 6.13 9.68
C LEU A 245 12.31 7.48 9.33
N ASP A 246 13.46 7.80 9.94
CA ASP A 246 14.19 9.04 9.66
C ASP A 246 15.02 8.99 8.35
N GLU A 247 15.51 7.82 7.91
CA GLU A 247 16.14 7.67 6.59
C GLU A 247 15.18 7.97 5.41
N TRP A 248 13.87 7.92 5.64
CA TRP A 248 12.85 8.34 4.66
C TRP A 248 12.73 9.86 4.51
N CYS A 249 13.22 10.64 5.49
CA CYS A 249 13.17 12.10 5.48
C CYS A 249 14.46 12.78 4.99
N GLU A 250 15.63 12.12 5.06
CA GLU A 250 16.92 12.74 4.71
C GLU A 250 17.42 12.50 3.28
N CYS A 251 16.70 11.75 2.44
CA CYS A 251 17.11 11.54 1.04
C CYS A 251 16.69 12.66 0.05
N TYR A 252 16.16 13.80 0.52
CA TYR A 252 15.78 14.94 -0.34
C TYR A 252 16.02 16.32 0.31
N GLU A 253 17.29 16.63 0.60
CA GLU A 253 17.79 18.01 0.58
C GLU A 253 18.64 18.27 -0.67
#